data_AF-A0A7X0QLR6-F1
#
_entry.id   AF-A0A7X0QLR6-F1
#
_cell.length_a   1.000
_cell.length_b   1.000
_cell.length_c   1.000
_cell.angle_alpha   90.00
_cell.angle_beta   90.00
_cell.angle_gamma   90.00
#
_symmetry.space_group_name_H-M   'P 1'
#
loop_
_entity.id
_entity.type
_entity.pdbx_description
1 polymer ?
#
loop_
_entity_poly.entity_id
_entity_poly.type
_entity_poly.pdbx_seq_one_letter_code
_entity_poly.pdbx_strand_id
1 'polypeptide(L)'
;MTAIDARRPARLRRAARFALAGFVASLLLASTACARPAAPVTDDEAVAIATRFLDLFDAGKVDEARDAFSVDLRDTLSVEDLQRTHAVYARRAPESTRGEPRVERVGDAAVVEVPVQRGQLVMQASITVGPDRRIEGLFYNLDQGPQAGPAPAADGATGPAGDTDAAPGADTDADADAGTGAGVAA
;
A
#
# COMPACT_ATOMS: atom_id res chain seq x y z
N MET A 1 48.27 77.22 -44.65
CA MET A 1 49.31 77.02 -43.62
C MET A 1 48.58 76.64 -42.34
N THR A 2 48.77 75.53 -41.64
CA THR A 2 49.76 74.45 -41.71
C THR A 2 49.14 73.24 -41.00
N ALA A 3 49.46 72.05 -41.47
CA ALA A 3 49.01 70.75 -40.97
C ALA A 3 49.54 70.42 -39.57
N ILE A 4 48.81 69.60 -38.80
CA ILE A 4 49.41 68.55 -37.95
C ILE A 4 48.52 67.30 -38.02
N ASP A 5 49.09 66.29 -38.69
CA ASP A 5 48.72 64.88 -38.73
C ASP A 5 49.20 64.21 -37.43
N ALA A 6 48.35 63.40 -36.78
CA ALA A 6 48.78 62.48 -35.72
C ALA A 6 47.86 61.26 -35.65
N ARG A 7 48.28 60.26 -36.42
CA ARG A 7 47.93 58.85 -36.51
C ARG A 7 47.68 58.10 -35.17
N ARG A 8 46.65 57.23 -35.23
CA ARG A 8 46.55 55.82 -34.73
C ARG A 8 46.46 55.57 -33.19
N PRO A 9 46.06 54.37 -32.73
CA PRO A 9 45.55 53.17 -33.44
C PRO A 9 44.23 52.58 -32.88
N ALA A 10 43.42 52.05 -33.80
CA ALA A 10 42.45 51.00 -33.51
C ALA A 10 43.19 49.69 -33.19
N ARG A 11 42.97 49.12 -32.00
CA ARG A 11 43.14 47.70 -31.62
C ARG A 11 43.00 47.61 -30.11
N LEU A 12 41.91 47.03 -29.60
CA LEU A 12 41.78 46.32 -28.29
C LEU A 12 40.32 46.32 -27.81
N ARG A 13 39.39 45.71 -28.57
CA ARG A 13 38.05 45.36 -28.06
C ARG A 13 37.56 44.01 -28.60
N ARG A 14 38.45 43.02 -28.69
CA ARG A 14 38.10 41.64 -29.04
C ARG A 14 38.88 40.65 -28.18
N ALA A 15 38.64 40.62 -26.88
CA ALA A 15 39.18 39.60 -25.99
C ALA A 15 38.38 39.45 -24.67
N ALA A 16 37.04 39.56 -24.71
CA ALA A 16 36.22 39.41 -23.50
C ALA A 16 34.84 38.80 -23.78
N ARG A 17 34.79 37.73 -24.58
CA ARG A 17 33.52 36.99 -24.85
C ARG A 17 33.65 35.46 -24.84
N PHE A 18 34.70 34.91 -24.24
CA PHE A 18 34.89 33.45 -24.18
C PHE A 18 35.39 32.97 -22.81
N ALA A 19 34.76 33.45 -21.73
CA ALA A 19 35.03 32.95 -20.38
C ALA A 19 33.76 32.61 -19.56
N LEU A 20 32.56 32.68 -20.16
CA LEU A 20 31.29 32.37 -19.46
C LEU A 20 30.61 31.07 -19.93
N ALA A 21 31.13 30.43 -20.98
CA ALA A 21 30.50 29.24 -21.59
C ALA A 21 31.01 27.90 -21.02
N GLY A 22 32.06 27.90 -20.18
CA GLY A 22 32.64 26.67 -19.63
C GLY A 22 32.02 26.22 -18.30
N PHE A 23 31.46 27.14 -17.51
CA PHE A 23 31.01 26.82 -16.14
C PHE A 23 29.61 26.18 -16.08
N VAL A 24 28.74 26.49 -17.05
CA VAL A 24 27.38 25.92 -17.10
C VAL A 24 27.39 24.45 -17.56
N ALA A 25 28.36 24.04 -18.37
CA ALA A 25 28.49 22.66 -18.84
C ALA A 25 28.98 21.69 -17.75
N SER A 26 29.82 22.14 -16.81
CA SER A 26 30.29 21.28 -15.70
C SER A 26 29.26 21.10 -14.59
N LEU A 27 28.33 22.03 -14.39
CA LEU A 27 27.28 21.88 -13.37
C LEU A 27 26.17 20.89 -13.80
N LEU A 28 25.94 20.76 -15.10
CA LEU A 28 24.93 19.86 -15.67
C LEU A 28 25.36 18.39 -15.69
N LEU A 29 26.67 18.10 -15.73
CA LEU A 29 27.20 16.73 -15.72
C LEU A 29 27.44 16.16 -14.31
N ALA A 30 27.53 17.01 -13.28
CA ALA A 30 27.69 16.57 -11.89
C ALA A 30 26.35 16.19 -11.22
N SER A 31 25.20 16.50 -11.84
CA SER A 31 23.87 16.28 -11.25
C SER A 31 23.26 14.90 -11.56
N THR A 32 23.88 14.10 -12.42
CA THR A 32 23.35 12.79 -12.87
C THR A 32 23.86 11.57 -12.08
N ALA A 33 24.69 11.75 -11.05
CA ALA A 33 25.48 10.64 -10.49
C ALA A 33 24.88 9.91 -9.26
N CYS A 34 23.75 10.33 -8.68
CA CYS A 34 23.23 9.68 -7.45
C CYS A 34 21.71 9.53 -7.40
N ALA A 35 21.04 9.19 -8.51
CA ALA A 35 19.70 8.63 -8.41
C ALA A 35 19.82 7.17 -7.95
N ARG A 36 19.96 6.95 -6.65
CA ARG A 36 19.89 5.61 -6.06
C ARG A 36 18.49 5.07 -6.33
N PRO A 37 18.32 3.91 -6.98
CA PRO A 37 17.00 3.32 -7.14
C PRO A 37 16.40 3.14 -5.75
N ALA A 38 15.17 3.64 -5.58
CA ALA A 38 14.43 3.39 -4.36
C ALA A 38 14.29 1.87 -4.19
N ALA A 39 14.57 1.37 -3.00
CA ALA A 39 14.30 -0.03 -2.72
C ALA A 39 12.79 -0.29 -2.89
N PRO A 40 12.38 -1.44 -3.44
CA PRO A 40 10.97 -1.77 -3.53
C PRO A 40 10.36 -1.74 -2.12
N VAL A 41 9.13 -1.24 -2.02
CA VAL A 41 8.37 -1.27 -0.76
C VAL A 41 8.18 -2.72 -0.33
N THR A 42 8.29 -3.04 0.96
CA THR A 42 7.99 -4.39 1.47
C THR A 42 6.47 -4.58 1.63
N ASP A 43 6.00 -5.84 1.71
CA ASP A 43 4.56 -6.11 1.86
C ASP A 43 4.04 -5.53 3.18
N ASP A 44 4.78 -5.72 4.28
CA ASP A 44 4.45 -5.18 5.60
C ASP A 44 4.39 -3.64 5.60
N GLU A 45 5.34 -2.97 4.93
CA GLU A 45 5.31 -1.51 4.78
C GLU A 45 4.09 -1.06 3.99
N ALA A 46 3.77 -1.73 2.89
CA ALA A 46 2.61 -1.40 2.06
C ALA A 46 1.30 -1.54 2.86
N VAL A 47 1.15 -2.63 3.61
CA VAL A 47 0.00 -2.87 4.50
C VAL A 47 -0.10 -1.80 5.59
N ALA A 48 1.03 -1.41 6.20
CA ALA A 48 1.05 -0.36 7.22
C ALA A 48 0.63 1.00 6.66
N ILE A 49 1.08 1.35 5.44
CA ILE A 49 0.70 2.59 4.75
C ILE A 49 -0.80 2.59 4.42
N ALA A 50 -1.29 1.50 3.83
CA ALA A 50 -2.70 1.34 3.47
C ALA A 50 -3.61 1.41 4.70
N THR A 51 -3.26 0.68 5.76
CA THR A 51 -4.00 0.69 7.03
C THR A 51 -4.06 2.09 7.63
N ARG A 52 -2.91 2.78 7.71
CA ARG A 52 -2.85 4.15 8.24
C ARG A 52 -3.70 5.11 7.42
N PHE A 53 -3.68 4.99 6.09
CA PHE A 53 -4.53 5.82 5.23
C PHE A 53 -6.01 5.60 5.54
N LEU A 54 -6.45 4.34 5.60
CA LEU A 54 -7.84 4.01 5.90
C LEU A 54 -8.24 4.49 7.30
N ASP A 55 -7.36 4.41 8.30
CA ASP A 55 -7.62 4.92 9.66
C ASP A 55 -7.84 6.43 9.67
N LEU A 56 -6.99 7.18 8.97
CA LEU A 56 -7.14 8.62 8.85
C LEU A 56 -8.41 8.99 8.07
N PHE A 57 -8.69 8.25 7.00
CA PHE A 57 -9.88 8.46 6.19
C PHE A 57 -11.16 8.20 6.99
N ASP A 58 -11.23 7.08 7.73
CA ASP A 58 -12.37 6.72 8.57
C ASP A 58 -12.54 7.68 9.76
N ALA A 59 -11.44 8.24 10.28
CA ALA A 59 -11.46 9.29 11.31
C ALA A 59 -11.86 10.67 10.77
N GLY A 60 -12.13 10.81 9.46
CA GLY A 60 -12.44 12.09 8.82
C GLY A 60 -11.24 13.05 8.72
N LYS A 61 -10.02 12.58 9.01
CA LYS A 61 -8.76 13.35 8.92
C LYS A 61 -8.26 13.37 7.48
N VAL A 62 -9.08 13.89 6.58
CA VAL A 62 -8.88 13.82 5.12
C VAL A 62 -7.60 14.53 4.68
N ASP A 63 -7.27 15.66 5.28
CA ASP A 63 -6.02 16.38 4.98
C ASP A 63 -4.78 15.54 5.31
N GLU A 64 -4.75 14.93 6.51
CA GLU A 64 -3.67 14.04 6.93
C GLU A 64 -3.60 12.77 6.07
N ALA A 65 -4.76 12.23 5.65
CA ALA A 65 -4.82 11.07 4.77
C ALA A 65 -4.27 11.40 3.37
N ARG A 66 -4.56 12.59 2.84
CA ARG A 66 -4.06 13.06 1.54
C ARG A 66 -2.54 13.18 1.51
N ASP A 67 -1.89 13.43 2.64
CA ASP A 67 -0.43 13.46 2.70
C ASP A 67 0.23 12.11 2.38
N ALA A 68 -0.50 10.99 2.47
CA ALA A 68 0.00 9.68 2.06
C ALA A 68 0.09 9.51 0.54
N PHE A 69 -0.61 10.35 -0.24
CA PHE A 69 -0.66 10.26 -1.69
C PHE A 69 0.63 10.75 -2.35
N SER A 70 0.91 10.22 -3.54
CA SER A 70 1.98 10.72 -4.41
C SER A 70 1.72 12.17 -4.80
N VAL A 71 2.74 12.88 -5.29
CA VAL A 71 2.57 14.27 -5.76
C VAL A 71 1.50 14.34 -6.85
N ASP A 72 1.61 13.49 -7.86
CA ASP A 72 0.70 13.46 -9.01
C ASP A 72 -0.75 13.18 -8.59
N LEU A 73 -0.96 12.26 -7.64
CA LEU A 73 -2.29 11.95 -7.14
C LEU A 73 -2.87 13.09 -6.29
N ARG A 74 -2.06 13.77 -5.49
CA ARG A 74 -2.49 14.96 -4.72
C ARG A 74 -2.86 16.13 -5.62
N ASP A 75 -2.17 16.31 -6.73
CA ASP A 75 -2.47 17.38 -7.69
C ASP A 75 -3.77 17.11 -8.44
N THR A 76 -4.14 15.83 -8.58
CA THR A 76 -5.38 15.40 -9.24
C THR A 76 -6.58 15.36 -8.27
N LEU A 77 -6.37 14.91 -7.03
CA LEU A 77 -7.42 14.77 -6.02
C LEU A 77 -7.38 15.91 -5.01
N SER A 78 -8.38 16.77 -5.07
CA SER A 78 -8.57 17.84 -4.10
C SER A 78 -9.00 17.28 -2.74
N VAL A 79 -8.69 18.03 -1.66
CA VAL A 79 -9.20 17.73 -0.31
C VAL A 79 -10.73 17.70 -0.31
N GLU A 80 -11.37 18.60 -1.06
CA GLU A 80 -12.83 18.69 -1.13
C GLU A 80 -13.46 17.42 -1.73
N ASP A 81 -12.84 16.84 -2.77
CA ASP A 81 -13.33 15.61 -3.39
C ASP A 81 -13.21 14.41 -2.44
N LEU A 82 -12.12 14.33 -1.69
CA LEU A 82 -11.94 13.32 -0.65
C LEU A 82 -12.93 13.52 0.50
N GLN A 83 -13.19 14.74 0.94
CA GLN A 83 -14.18 15.05 1.97
C GLN A 83 -15.60 14.69 1.51
N ARG A 84 -15.94 15.01 0.27
CA ARG A 84 -17.24 14.63 -0.34
C ARG A 84 -17.38 13.12 -0.38
N THR A 85 -16.32 12.41 -0.77
CA THR A 85 -16.28 10.94 -0.80
C THR A 85 -16.45 10.36 0.60
N HIS A 86 -15.69 10.84 1.59
CA HIS A 86 -15.82 10.43 2.99
C HIS A 86 -17.26 10.65 3.51
N ALA A 87 -17.85 11.82 3.24
CA ALA A 87 -19.21 12.13 3.66
C ALA A 87 -20.26 11.18 3.06
N VAL A 88 -20.07 10.74 1.81
CA VAL A 88 -20.95 9.73 1.18
C VAL A 88 -20.85 8.39 1.91
N TYR A 89 -19.64 7.95 2.25
CA TYR A 89 -19.43 6.68 2.98
C TYR A 89 -19.93 6.74 4.43
N ALA A 90 -19.59 7.81 5.16
CA ALA A 90 -19.98 8.00 6.56
C ALA A 90 -21.51 8.03 6.76
N ARG A 91 -22.27 8.53 5.77
CA ARG A 91 -23.74 8.55 5.81
C ARG A 91 -24.38 7.17 5.69
N ARG A 92 -23.71 6.19 5.09
CA ARG A 92 -24.28 4.85 4.85
C ARG A 92 -24.21 3.95 6.08
N ALA A 93 -23.08 3.97 6.78
CA ALA A 93 -22.94 3.35 8.10
C ALA A 93 -21.73 3.98 8.83
N PRO A 94 -21.89 4.37 10.10
CA PRO A 94 -20.81 5.00 10.87
C PRO A 94 -19.70 3.99 11.22
N GLU A 95 -20.07 2.72 11.43
CA GLU A 95 -19.15 1.67 11.81
C GLU A 95 -18.61 0.93 10.58
N SER A 96 -17.31 0.65 10.61
CA SER A 96 -16.57 -0.05 9.57
C SER A 96 -15.75 -1.16 10.20
N THR A 97 -15.91 -2.38 9.68
CA THR A 97 -15.05 -3.52 10.00
C THR A 97 -14.15 -3.79 8.81
N ARG A 98 -12.89 -4.13 9.07
CA ARG A 98 -11.93 -4.50 8.01
C ARG A 98 -11.54 -5.96 8.14
N GLY A 99 -11.43 -6.63 7.00
CA GLY A 99 -10.89 -7.99 6.90
C GLY A 99 -9.37 -7.98 6.79
N GLU A 100 -8.80 -9.18 6.64
CA GLU A 100 -7.36 -9.36 6.47
C GLU A 100 -6.88 -8.77 5.14
N PRO A 101 -5.86 -7.89 5.14
CA PRO A 101 -5.27 -7.37 3.92
C PRO A 101 -4.62 -8.47 3.07
N ARG A 102 -4.73 -8.34 1.74
CA ARG A 102 -3.95 -9.13 0.78
C ARG A 102 -3.05 -8.20 -0.01
N VAL A 103 -1.86 -8.67 -0.37
CA VAL A 103 -0.89 -7.90 -1.15
C VAL A 103 -0.63 -8.59 -2.48
N GLU A 104 -0.78 -7.85 -3.57
CA GLU A 104 -0.39 -8.26 -4.91
C GLU A 104 0.74 -7.35 -5.42
N ARG A 105 1.75 -7.94 -6.08
CA ARG A 105 2.89 -7.20 -6.63
C ARG A 105 2.66 -6.89 -8.10
N VAL A 106 2.78 -5.61 -8.46
CA VAL A 106 2.66 -5.12 -9.83
C VAL A 106 3.89 -4.28 -10.15
N GLY A 107 4.92 -4.92 -10.71
CA GLY A 107 6.24 -4.30 -10.90
C GLY A 107 6.88 -3.94 -9.56
N ASP A 108 7.28 -2.69 -9.39
CA ASP A 108 7.87 -2.17 -8.14
C ASP A 108 6.83 -1.69 -7.12
N ALA A 109 5.54 -1.70 -7.49
CA ALA A 109 4.44 -1.31 -6.63
C ALA A 109 3.80 -2.52 -5.93
N ALA A 110 3.15 -2.24 -4.80
CA ALA A 110 2.32 -3.20 -4.07
C ALA A 110 0.87 -2.73 -4.07
N VAL A 111 -0.04 -3.57 -4.54
CA VAL A 111 -1.49 -3.36 -4.46
C VAL A 111 -1.98 -4.05 -3.19
N VAL A 112 -2.47 -3.27 -2.24
CA VAL A 112 -3.03 -3.77 -0.98
C VAL A 112 -4.54 -3.78 -1.10
N GLU A 113 -5.10 -4.97 -0.97
CA GLU A 113 -6.53 -5.24 -1.02
C GLU A 113 -7.07 -5.46 0.39
N VAL A 114 -7.92 -4.57 0.88
CA VAL A 114 -8.55 -4.66 2.21
C VAL A 114 -10.07 -4.83 2.06
N PRO A 115 -10.63 -5.97 2.50
CA PRO A 115 -12.08 -6.11 2.59
C PRO A 115 -12.63 -5.14 3.63
N VAL A 116 -13.66 -4.38 3.30
CA VAL A 116 -14.29 -3.38 4.16
C VAL A 116 -15.79 -3.65 4.22
N GLN A 117 -16.31 -3.82 5.43
CA GLN A 117 -17.75 -3.93 5.70
C GLN A 117 -18.24 -2.69 6.44
N ARG A 118 -19.23 -2.00 5.87
CA ARG A 118 -19.91 -0.84 6.47
C ARG A 118 -21.41 -1.10 6.51
N GLY A 119 -21.91 -1.55 7.66
CA GLY A 119 -23.28 -2.06 7.78
C GLY A 119 -23.51 -3.26 6.86
N GLN A 120 -24.47 -3.15 5.92
CA GLN A 120 -24.75 -4.19 4.91
C GLN A 120 -23.90 -4.03 3.64
N LEU A 121 -23.13 -2.95 3.52
CA LEU A 121 -22.29 -2.71 2.35
C LEU A 121 -20.95 -3.40 2.53
N VAL A 122 -20.66 -4.38 1.67
CA VAL A 122 -19.34 -4.99 1.56
C VAL A 122 -18.62 -4.37 0.38
N MET A 123 -17.35 -4.06 0.57
CA MET A 123 -16.48 -3.42 -0.43
C MET A 123 -15.08 -4.03 -0.35
N GLN A 124 -14.35 -3.94 -1.45
CA GLN A 124 -12.93 -4.20 -1.50
C GLN A 124 -12.21 -2.88 -1.77
N ALA A 125 -11.39 -2.43 -0.82
CA ALA A 125 -10.51 -1.28 -1.00
C ALA A 125 -9.20 -1.76 -1.61
N SER A 126 -8.86 -1.27 -2.80
CA SER A 126 -7.59 -1.53 -3.48
C SER A 126 -6.73 -0.27 -3.42
N ILE A 127 -5.58 -0.36 -2.76
CA ILE A 127 -4.66 0.75 -2.51
C ILE A 127 -3.31 0.40 -3.13
N THR A 128 -2.89 1.15 -4.14
CA THR A 128 -1.59 0.95 -4.79
C THR A 128 -0.54 1.79 -4.09
N VAL A 129 0.50 1.16 -3.55
CA VAL A 129 1.65 1.78 -2.90
C VAL A 129 2.86 1.68 -3.81
N GLY A 130 3.38 2.83 -4.22
CA GLY A 130 4.55 2.94 -5.07
C GLY A 130 5.88 2.72 -4.34
N PRO A 131 7.00 2.63 -5.08
CA PRO A 131 8.33 2.43 -4.51
C PRO A 131 8.83 3.62 -3.64
N ASP A 132 8.19 4.79 -3.78
CA ASP A 132 8.46 5.98 -2.96
C ASP A 132 7.71 5.95 -1.61
N ARG A 133 7.01 4.85 -1.29
CA ARG A 133 6.15 4.68 -0.11
C ARG A 133 4.98 5.65 -0.08
N ARG A 134 4.50 6.08 -1.25
CA ARG A 134 3.28 6.88 -1.41
C ARG A 134 2.19 6.07 -2.09
N ILE A 135 0.95 6.48 -1.85
CA ILE A 135 -0.21 5.91 -2.52
C ILE A 135 -0.33 6.55 -3.90
N GLU A 136 -0.29 5.72 -4.93
CA GLU A 136 -0.40 6.11 -6.33
C GLU A 136 -1.80 5.84 -6.90
N GLY A 137 -2.59 5.00 -6.22
CA GLY A 137 -3.95 4.67 -6.63
C GLY A 137 -4.83 4.27 -5.45
N LEU A 138 -6.10 4.65 -5.52
CA LEU A 138 -7.14 4.27 -4.57
C LEU A 138 -8.40 3.93 -5.33
N PHE A 139 -8.97 2.75 -5.07
CA PHE A 139 -10.21 2.32 -5.67
C PHE A 139 -11.05 1.52 -4.67
N TYR A 140 -12.36 1.74 -4.67
CA TYR A 140 -13.32 0.95 -3.89
C TYR A 140 -14.22 0.19 -4.84
N ASN A 141 -14.05 -1.13 -4.87
CA ASN A 141 -14.99 -2.02 -5.51
C ASN A 141 -16.14 -2.32 -4.56
N LEU A 142 -17.38 -2.05 -4.97
CA LEU A 142 -18.55 -2.57 -4.28
C LEU A 142 -18.60 -4.08 -4.58
N ASP A 143 -18.66 -4.89 -3.53
CA ASP A 143 -18.27 -6.30 -3.59
C ASP A 143 -18.98 -7.11 -4.69
N GLN A 144 -18.18 -7.94 -5.35
CA GLN A 144 -18.58 -9.18 -6.00
C GLN A 144 -18.25 -10.37 -5.07
N GLY A 145 -18.72 -10.34 -3.82
CA GLY A 145 -18.46 -11.38 -2.83
C GLY A 145 -16.98 -11.60 -2.45
N PRO A 146 -16.72 -12.17 -1.26
CA PRO A 146 -15.36 -12.53 -0.87
C PRO A 146 -14.76 -13.51 -1.87
N GLN A 147 -13.67 -13.13 -2.54
CA GLN A 147 -12.80 -14.11 -3.21
C GLN A 147 -12.15 -14.97 -2.12
N ALA A 148 -12.74 -16.13 -1.87
CA ALA A 148 -12.14 -17.18 -1.09
C ALA A 148 -10.72 -17.41 -1.61
N GLY A 149 -9.72 -17.13 -0.77
CA GLY A 149 -8.36 -17.53 -1.08
C GLY A 149 -8.29 -19.05 -1.21
N PRO A 150 -7.29 -19.61 -1.89
CA PRO A 150 -7.11 -21.06 -1.91
C PRO A 150 -7.12 -21.55 -0.46
N ALA A 151 -8.06 -22.45 -0.16
CA ALA A 151 -8.15 -23.08 1.14
C ALA A 151 -6.76 -23.64 1.51
N PRO A 152 -6.30 -23.48 2.76
CA PRO A 152 -5.04 -24.09 3.17
C PRO A 152 -5.09 -25.56 2.78
N ALA A 153 -4.11 -25.99 1.98
CA ALA A 153 -3.95 -27.39 1.66
C ALA A 153 -3.88 -28.14 2.99
N ALA A 154 -4.84 -29.01 3.24
CA ALA A 154 -4.81 -29.89 4.38
C ALA A 154 -3.62 -30.83 4.17
N ASP A 155 -2.48 -30.46 4.74
CA ASP A 155 -1.33 -31.32 4.87
C ASP A 155 -1.69 -32.49 5.79
N GLY A 156 -1.71 -33.68 5.20
CA GLY A 156 -1.32 -34.92 5.86
C GLY A 156 -2.27 -35.52 6.90
N ALA A 157 -3.01 -36.55 6.50
CA ALA A 157 -3.20 -37.71 7.36
C ALA A 157 -3.15 -38.99 6.52
N THR A 158 -1.94 -39.53 6.40
CA THR A 158 -1.69 -40.94 6.07
C THR A 158 -2.42 -41.80 7.10
N GLY A 159 -3.27 -42.72 6.65
CA GLY A 159 -3.96 -43.71 7.50
C GLY A 159 -4.32 -44.97 6.69
N PRO A 160 -4.17 -46.17 7.25
CA PRO A 160 -3.73 -47.35 6.52
C PRO A 160 -4.86 -48.14 5.83
N ALA A 161 -4.49 -48.86 4.76
CA ALA A 161 -5.28 -49.97 4.26
C ALA A 161 -5.44 -51.02 5.37
N GLY A 162 -6.66 -51.19 5.85
CA GLY A 162 -7.05 -52.24 6.77
C GLY A 162 -8.29 -52.93 6.25
N ASP A 163 -8.10 -54.01 5.50
CA ASP A 163 -9.14 -54.98 5.19
C ASP A 163 -9.61 -55.61 6.50
N THR A 164 -10.88 -55.40 6.83
CA THR A 164 -11.56 -56.07 7.92
C THR A 164 -11.89 -57.51 7.51
N ASP A 165 -11.13 -58.47 8.04
CA ASP A 165 -11.55 -59.87 8.12
C ASP A 165 -12.00 -60.21 9.55
N ALA A 166 -13.02 -61.04 9.62
CA ALA A 166 -13.94 -61.20 10.73
C ALA A 166 -13.42 -62.11 11.86
N ALA A 167 -13.93 -61.87 13.08
CA ALA A 167 -14.33 -62.94 13.99
C ALA A 167 -15.27 -62.41 15.10
N PRO A 168 -16.36 -63.13 15.44
CA PRO A 168 -17.23 -62.81 16.56
C PRO A 168 -16.85 -63.62 17.81
N GLY A 169 -16.83 -62.96 18.97
CA GLY A 169 -16.79 -63.58 20.30
C GLY A 169 -17.14 -62.47 21.31
N ALA A 170 -18.36 -62.43 21.83
CA ALA A 170 -18.86 -63.23 22.95
C ALA A 170 -18.37 -62.67 24.30
N ASP A 171 -19.38 -62.31 25.11
CA ASP A 171 -19.37 -62.26 26.58
C ASP A 171 -18.56 -61.07 27.18
N THR A 172 -18.89 -60.43 28.29
CA THR A 172 -19.89 -60.59 29.37
C THR A 172 -19.90 -59.26 30.16
N ASP A 173 -20.97 -59.03 30.93
CA ASP A 173 -20.99 -58.34 32.24
C ASP A 173 -20.61 -56.84 32.30
N ALA A 174 -21.58 -55.96 32.56
CA ALA A 174 -22.02 -55.60 33.91
C ALA A 174 -20.92 -54.91 34.72
N ASP A 175 -20.98 -53.58 34.86
CA ASP A 175 -21.19 -53.01 36.18
C ASP A 175 -21.60 -51.54 36.10
N ALA A 176 -22.50 -51.19 37.01
CA ALA A 176 -22.90 -49.83 37.32
C ALA A 176 -21.85 -49.20 38.22
N ASP A 177 -21.57 -47.90 38.09
CA ASP A 177 -21.47 -47.08 39.30
C ASP A 177 -21.75 -45.59 39.02
N ALA A 178 -22.46 -45.01 39.98
CA ALA A 178 -22.91 -43.64 40.04
C ALA A 178 -21.78 -42.70 40.48
N GLY A 179 -21.92 -41.42 40.14
CA GLY A 179 -20.96 -40.40 40.57
C GLY A 179 -21.48 -38.98 40.42
N THR A 180 -22.59 -38.67 41.09
CA THR A 180 -23.05 -37.30 41.34
C THR A 180 -22.05 -36.57 42.23
N GLY A 181 -21.48 -35.47 41.74
CA GLY A 181 -20.62 -34.57 42.53
C GLY A 181 -21.02 -33.11 42.32
N ALA A 182 -21.92 -32.63 43.17
CA ALA A 182 -22.21 -31.21 43.33
C ALA A 182 -21.03 -30.51 44.06
N GLY A 183 -20.65 -29.33 43.59
CA GLY A 183 -19.61 -28.50 44.21
C GLY A 183 -19.96 -27.02 44.12
N VAL A 184 -20.69 -26.54 45.11
CA VAL A 184 -20.90 -25.14 45.48
C VAL A 184 -19.70 -24.65 46.29
N ALA A 185 -19.25 -23.42 46.05
CA ALA A 185 -18.66 -22.45 47.00
C ALA A 185 -17.78 -21.46 46.19
N ALA A 186 -17.74 -20.15 46.43
CA ALA A 186 -18.45 -19.25 47.34
C ALA A 186 -18.32 -17.83 46.76
#